data_AF-A0A517SHK5-F1
#
_entry.id   AF-A0A517SHK5-F1
#
_cell.length_a   1.000
_cell.length_b   1.000
_cell.length_c   1.000
_cell.angle_alpha   90.00
_cell.angle_beta   90.00
_cell.angle_gamma   90.00
#
_symmetry.space_group_name_H-M   'P 1'
#
loop_
_entity.id
_entity.type
_entity.pdbx_description
1 polymer ?
#
loop_
_entity_poly.entity_id
_entity_poly.type
_entity_poly.pdbx_seq_one_letter_code
_entity_poly.pdbx_strand_id
1 'polypeptide(L)'
;MEPQSARRPLTTHLSEQSAGSSKAGIHRRRQLEWDFTARGHQLRMLDGAVFGRSYPAPGGKNVSGAALKSVLRVIDSHARQKSSCFASIEIIAKEACYSKSVVKRAIAVLRDEFGILMEEEIRDACGHRFRFHRTICWSNLAPFAESQAVDERSAPSQPERRPETTSQSPRDHNGQAQRPRERAPGTTRGNLTTNGSANEPPPPIVTVATVDRAAAELSELGVEWPGAALQAARAAKPEEHVLAILSYFREHAPRNGWGPGALVQRLRNSRHHIAIERGWPQAAPKAIQSKQRSDELQKRQAQDDEQKRKAEADASAAARREIELGPHLDSMALIQQHDLAQRVSRELHTHFQRRGMTPYVRQQLLRKLELEAVNK
;
A
#
# COMPACT_ATOMS: atom_id res chain seq x y z
N MET A 1 -16.14 -83.21 -15.39
CA MET A 1 -15.41 -82.18 -14.61
C MET A 1 -14.74 -81.25 -15.60
N GLU A 2 -15.11 -79.98 -15.52
CA GLU A 2 -14.70 -78.87 -16.38
C GLU A 2 -13.20 -78.51 -16.32
N PRO A 3 -12.68 -77.68 -17.25
CA PRO A 3 -11.38 -77.87 -17.88
C PRO A 3 -10.28 -76.91 -17.42
N GLN A 4 -9.02 -77.31 -17.64
CA GLN A 4 -7.85 -76.43 -17.59
C GLN A 4 -7.66 -75.72 -18.93
N SER A 5 -7.79 -74.40 -18.92
CA SER A 5 -7.57 -73.51 -20.06
C SER A 5 -6.11 -73.04 -20.09
N ALA A 6 -5.32 -73.61 -21.01
CA ALA A 6 -4.03 -73.06 -21.41
C ALA A 6 -4.26 -72.08 -22.57
N ARG A 7 -3.87 -70.82 -22.40
CA ARG A 7 -3.84 -69.81 -23.46
C ARG A 7 -2.45 -69.18 -23.55
N ARG A 8 -1.86 -69.24 -24.75
CA ARG A 8 -1.15 -68.17 -25.50
C ARG A 8 -0.35 -68.82 -26.67
N PRO A 9 0.09 -68.07 -27.70
CA PRO A 9 -0.28 -66.70 -28.11
C PRO A 9 -0.64 -66.59 -29.61
N LEU A 10 -1.43 -65.58 -29.96
CA LEU A 10 -1.53 -65.08 -31.33
C LEU A 10 -0.59 -63.88 -31.48
N THR A 11 0.28 -64.02 -32.47
CA THR A 11 1.12 -63.00 -33.08
C THR A 11 0.27 -61.86 -33.65
N THR A 12 0.67 -60.62 -33.40
CA THR A 12 0.22 -59.47 -34.20
C THR A 12 1.41 -58.57 -34.45
N HIS A 13 1.84 -58.55 -35.71
CA HIS A 13 2.65 -57.50 -36.30
C HIS A 13 1.94 -56.16 -36.15
N LEU A 14 2.66 -55.11 -35.73
CA LEU A 14 2.42 -53.74 -36.16
C LEU A 14 3.62 -52.83 -35.78
N SER A 15 4.22 -52.30 -36.86
CA SER A 15 4.98 -51.06 -37.01
C SER A 15 5.98 -50.62 -35.93
N GLU A 16 7.25 -50.81 -36.27
CA GLU A 16 8.32 -49.85 -36.00
C GLU A 16 7.97 -48.47 -36.60
N GLN A 17 8.00 -47.42 -35.79
CA GLN A 17 8.31 -46.08 -36.27
C GLN A 17 8.92 -45.23 -35.14
N SER A 18 10.19 -44.89 -35.35
CA SER A 18 10.84 -43.63 -34.98
C SER A 18 11.01 -43.31 -33.49
N ALA A 19 12.24 -43.55 -33.02
CA ALA A 19 12.84 -42.91 -31.88
C ALA A 19 12.96 -41.38 -32.10
N GLY A 20 12.01 -40.62 -31.55
CA GLY A 20 12.08 -39.17 -31.41
C GLY A 20 12.31 -38.79 -29.95
N SER A 21 13.56 -38.46 -29.61
CA SER A 21 13.97 -37.88 -28.34
C SER A 21 13.17 -36.60 -28.03
N SER A 22 12.11 -36.75 -27.23
CA SER A 22 11.27 -35.64 -26.80
C SER A 22 11.95 -34.97 -25.61
N LYS A 23 12.80 -33.97 -25.91
CA LYS A 23 13.21 -32.95 -24.95
C LYS A 23 11.94 -32.41 -24.29
N ALA A 24 11.78 -32.70 -23.00
CA ALA A 24 10.78 -32.10 -22.14
C ALA A 24 10.80 -30.59 -22.38
N GLY A 25 9.74 -30.11 -23.01
CA GLY A 25 9.53 -28.71 -23.33
C GLY A 25 9.50 -27.92 -22.04
N ILE A 26 10.62 -27.26 -21.76
CA ILE A 26 10.66 -26.07 -20.93
C ILE A 26 9.62 -25.13 -21.54
N HIS A 27 8.44 -25.06 -20.91
CA HIS A 27 7.47 -24.01 -21.16
C HIS A 27 8.18 -22.68 -20.88
N ARG A 28 8.78 -22.11 -21.93
CA ARG A 28 9.02 -20.67 -22.04
C ARG A 28 7.64 -20.02 -21.91
N ARG A 29 7.25 -19.72 -20.66
CA ARG A 29 6.31 -18.63 -20.38
C ARG A 29 6.96 -17.38 -20.97
N ARG A 30 6.58 -17.02 -22.20
CA ARG A 30 6.69 -15.64 -22.65
C ARG A 30 5.87 -14.83 -21.65
N GLN A 31 6.56 -14.20 -20.69
CA GLN A 31 6.02 -13.04 -20.01
C GLN A 31 5.64 -12.07 -21.13
N LEU A 32 4.33 -11.84 -21.30
CA LEU A 32 3.85 -10.77 -22.15
C LEU A 32 4.51 -9.48 -21.70
N GLU A 33 5.13 -8.77 -22.63
CA GLU A 33 5.57 -7.40 -22.45
C GLU A 33 4.43 -6.59 -21.83
N TRP A 34 4.74 -5.90 -20.76
CA TRP A 34 3.76 -5.17 -19.95
C TRP A 34 3.43 -3.87 -20.66
N ASP A 35 2.34 -3.90 -21.41
CA ASP A 35 1.71 -2.69 -21.92
C ASP A 35 1.16 -1.90 -20.73
N PHE A 36 1.62 -0.67 -20.51
CA PHE A 36 1.15 0.19 -19.40
C PHE A 36 -0.37 0.45 -19.45
N THR A 37 -0.97 0.28 -20.63
CA THR A 37 -2.43 0.25 -20.87
C THR A 37 -3.13 -0.91 -20.14
N ALA A 38 -2.45 -2.03 -19.88
CA ALA A 38 -3.01 -3.20 -19.21
C ALA A 38 -3.28 -2.97 -17.72
N ARG A 39 -2.44 -2.19 -17.01
CA ARG A 39 -2.60 -1.99 -15.56
C ARG A 39 -3.84 -1.15 -15.22
N GLY A 40 -4.09 -0.08 -15.98
CA GLY A 40 -5.30 0.72 -15.83
C GLY A 40 -6.59 -0.07 -16.12
N HIS A 41 -6.53 -1.03 -17.05
CA HIS A 41 -7.65 -1.95 -17.30
C HIS A 41 -7.86 -2.92 -16.13
N GLN A 42 -6.80 -3.54 -15.61
CA GLN A 42 -6.86 -4.43 -14.44
C GLN A 42 -7.48 -3.73 -13.21
N LEU A 43 -7.04 -2.50 -12.90
CA LEU A 43 -7.60 -1.74 -11.78
C LEU A 43 -9.08 -1.44 -11.99
N ARG A 44 -9.49 -1.07 -13.21
CA ARG A 44 -10.91 -0.87 -13.55
C ARG A 44 -11.72 -2.16 -13.44
N MET A 45 -11.17 -3.32 -13.84
CA MET A 45 -11.84 -4.61 -13.65
C MET A 45 -12.02 -4.94 -12.17
N LEU A 46 -11.00 -4.73 -11.33
CA LEU A 46 -11.12 -4.93 -9.88
C LEU A 46 -12.12 -3.96 -9.26
N ASP A 47 -12.14 -2.71 -9.68
CA ASP A 47 -13.05 -1.70 -9.16
C ASP A 47 -14.49 -1.95 -9.60
N GLY A 48 -14.70 -2.40 -10.84
CA GLY A 48 -16.00 -2.77 -11.39
C GLY A 48 -16.51 -4.13 -10.92
N ALA A 49 -15.64 -5.02 -10.43
CA ALA A 49 -16.05 -6.35 -10.00
C ALA A 49 -17.09 -6.30 -8.86
N VAL A 50 -18.27 -6.86 -9.12
CA VAL A 50 -19.35 -7.00 -8.13
C VAL A 50 -19.51 -8.48 -7.80
N PHE A 51 -19.27 -8.80 -6.53
CA PHE A 51 -19.59 -10.11 -5.98
C PHE A 51 -20.95 -10.01 -5.27
N GLY A 52 -21.77 -11.05 -5.40
CA GLY A 52 -23.03 -11.21 -4.69
C GLY A 52 -22.87 -11.13 -3.16
N ARG A 53 -24.00 -11.08 -2.45
CA ARG A 53 -24.00 -10.79 -1.00
C ARG A 53 -23.16 -11.78 -0.19
N SER A 54 -23.22 -13.06 -0.53
CA SER A 54 -22.68 -14.14 0.29
C SER A 54 -22.44 -15.39 -0.53
N TYR A 55 -21.32 -16.07 -0.28
CA TYR A 55 -20.94 -17.32 -0.95
C TYR A 55 -20.62 -18.40 0.07
N PRO A 56 -21.07 -19.65 -0.16
CA PRO A 56 -20.69 -20.77 0.70
C PRO A 56 -19.19 -21.03 0.55
N ALA A 57 -18.50 -21.30 1.66
CA ALA A 57 -17.09 -21.68 1.64
C ALA A 57 -16.90 -23.06 2.30
N PRO A 58 -15.78 -23.75 1.98
CA PRO A 58 -15.46 -25.03 2.62
C PRO A 58 -15.47 -24.89 4.16
N GLY A 59 -16.31 -25.70 4.82
CA GLY A 59 -16.57 -25.59 6.26
C GLY A 59 -17.88 -24.90 6.64
N GLY A 60 -18.79 -24.66 5.69
CA GLY A 60 -20.20 -24.30 5.93
C GLY A 60 -20.46 -22.86 6.37
N LYS A 61 -19.41 -22.05 6.52
CA LYS A 61 -19.55 -20.62 6.82
C LYS A 61 -19.43 -19.80 5.55
N ASN A 62 -20.33 -18.85 5.38
CA ASN A 62 -20.33 -18.00 4.22
C ASN A 62 -19.23 -16.91 4.25
N VAL A 63 -18.88 -16.40 3.08
CA VAL A 63 -18.00 -15.26 2.87
C VAL A 63 -18.74 -14.20 2.07
N SER A 64 -18.74 -12.95 2.55
CA SER A 64 -19.37 -11.83 1.86
C SER A 64 -18.61 -11.44 0.59
N GLY A 65 -19.32 -10.97 -0.45
CA GLY A 65 -18.70 -10.44 -1.66
C GLY A 65 -17.69 -9.29 -1.41
N ALA A 66 -17.96 -8.43 -0.42
CA ALA A 66 -17.04 -7.36 -0.04
C ALA A 66 -15.69 -7.89 0.49
N ALA A 67 -15.71 -9.01 1.22
CA ALA A 67 -14.49 -9.66 1.71
C ALA A 67 -13.69 -10.29 0.55
N LEU A 68 -14.35 -10.91 -0.42
CA LEU A 68 -13.71 -11.45 -1.63
C LEU A 68 -12.99 -10.33 -2.40
N LYS A 69 -13.68 -9.22 -2.65
CA LYS A 69 -13.13 -8.04 -3.36
C LYS A 69 -11.94 -7.42 -2.62
N SER A 70 -12.05 -7.27 -1.30
CA SER A 70 -10.98 -6.72 -0.47
C SER A 70 -9.73 -7.60 -0.50
N VAL A 71 -9.89 -8.92 -0.39
CA VAL A 71 -8.78 -9.88 -0.49
C VAL A 71 -8.12 -9.83 -1.86
N LEU A 72 -8.90 -9.76 -2.95
CA LEU A 72 -8.35 -9.61 -4.31
C LEU A 72 -7.55 -8.32 -4.47
N ARG A 73 -8.04 -7.19 -3.95
CA ARG A 73 -7.31 -5.90 -4.00
C ARG A 73 -5.98 -5.95 -3.25
N VAL A 74 -5.94 -6.63 -2.10
CA VAL A 74 -4.69 -6.81 -1.35
C VAL A 74 -3.73 -7.71 -2.11
N ILE A 75 -4.21 -8.84 -2.65
CA ILE A 75 -3.39 -9.75 -3.46
C ILE A 75 -2.80 -9.00 -4.66
N ASP A 76 -3.62 -8.22 -5.38
CA ASP A 76 -3.19 -7.42 -6.51
C ASP A 76 -2.17 -6.33 -6.13
N SER A 77 -2.40 -5.64 -5.00
CA SER A 77 -1.47 -4.62 -4.47
C SER A 77 -0.10 -5.19 -4.10
N HIS A 78 -0.05 -6.44 -3.66
CA HIS A 78 1.20 -7.17 -3.41
C HIS A 78 1.79 -7.78 -4.68
N ALA A 79 0.97 -8.11 -5.67
CA ALA A 79 1.42 -8.66 -6.95
C ALA A 79 2.19 -7.64 -7.80
N ARG A 80 1.74 -6.37 -7.79
CA ARG A 80 2.31 -5.25 -8.55
C ARG A 80 2.80 -5.66 -9.96
N GLN A 81 4.07 -5.41 -10.26
CA GLN A 81 4.73 -5.64 -11.55
C GLN A 81 5.07 -7.11 -11.83
N LYS A 82 4.99 -8.01 -10.83
CA LYS A 82 5.39 -9.41 -11.00
C LYS A 82 4.20 -10.34 -11.27
N SER A 83 2.99 -9.76 -11.42
CA SER A 83 1.70 -10.46 -11.57
C SER A 83 1.45 -11.56 -10.55
N SER A 84 2.22 -11.59 -9.45
CA SER A 84 2.22 -12.68 -8.50
C SER A 84 2.46 -12.20 -7.08
N CYS A 85 1.65 -12.71 -6.18
CA CYS A 85 1.63 -12.34 -4.77
C CYS A 85 2.19 -13.48 -3.92
N PHE A 86 3.19 -13.13 -3.09
CA PHE A 86 3.79 -14.02 -2.09
C PHE A 86 3.38 -13.66 -0.66
N ALA A 87 2.44 -12.72 -0.50
CA ALA A 87 2.00 -12.29 0.82
C ALA A 87 1.40 -13.48 1.58
N SER A 88 1.80 -13.61 2.86
CA SER A 88 1.24 -14.63 3.73
C SER A 88 -0.23 -14.32 4.04
N ILE A 89 -0.99 -15.34 4.45
CA ILE A 89 -2.39 -15.16 4.89
C ILE A 89 -2.48 -14.13 6.03
N GLU A 90 -1.45 -14.04 6.87
CA GLU A 90 -1.42 -13.10 7.98
C GLU A 90 -1.29 -11.65 7.51
N ILE A 91 -0.44 -11.40 6.50
CA ILE A 91 -0.29 -10.08 5.88
C ILE A 91 -1.59 -9.69 5.19
N ILE A 92 -2.16 -10.61 4.38
CA ILE A 92 -3.42 -10.35 3.67
C ILE A 92 -4.55 -10.06 4.66
N ALA A 93 -4.66 -10.83 5.74
CA ALA A 93 -5.66 -10.60 6.79
C ALA A 93 -5.51 -9.24 7.46
N LYS A 94 -4.28 -8.85 7.79
CA LYS A 94 -3.99 -7.55 8.41
C LYS A 94 -4.37 -6.38 7.50
N GLU A 95 -4.02 -6.44 6.22
CA GLU A 95 -4.26 -5.34 5.27
C GLU A 95 -5.72 -5.29 4.78
N ALA A 96 -6.36 -6.44 4.62
CA ALA A 96 -7.77 -6.50 4.27
C ALA A 96 -8.69 -6.19 5.47
N CYS A 97 -8.13 -6.05 6.69
CA CYS A 97 -8.87 -5.86 7.93
C CYS A 97 -9.88 -7.00 8.23
N TYR A 98 -9.49 -8.25 7.91
CA TYR A 98 -10.29 -9.45 8.19
C TYR A 98 -9.53 -10.46 9.04
N SER A 99 -10.25 -11.38 9.69
CA SER A 99 -9.59 -12.49 10.38
C SER A 99 -8.92 -13.46 9.39
N LYS A 100 -7.85 -14.13 9.84
CA LYS A 100 -7.14 -15.17 9.06
C LYS A 100 -8.11 -16.24 8.51
N SER A 101 -9.12 -16.62 9.30
CA SER A 101 -10.12 -17.62 8.90
C SER A 101 -11.05 -17.12 7.79
N VAL A 102 -11.42 -15.83 7.79
CA VAL A 102 -12.20 -15.23 6.69
C VAL A 102 -11.38 -15.18 5.41
N VAL A 103 -10.11 -14.75 5.50
CA VAL A 103 -9.21 -14.72 4.33
C VAL A 103 -8.98 -16.11 3.75
N LYS A 104 -8.74 -17.13 4.57
CA LYS A 104 -8.63 -18.53 4.11
C LYS A 104 -9.85 -18.98 3.31
N ARG A 105 -11.05 -18.71 3.83
CA ARG A 105 -12.30 -19.04 3.15
C ARG A 105 -12.48 -18.23 1.87
N ALA A 106 -12.16 -16.94 1.88
CA ALA A 106 -12.22 -16.08 0.70
C ALA A 106 -11.29 -16.58 -0.42
N ILE A 107 -10.05 -16.93 -0.07
CA ILE A 107 -9.07 -17.53 -1.00
C ILE A 107 -9.60 -18.84 -1.58
N ALA A 108 -10.15 -19.72 -0.73
CA ALA A 108 -10.74 -20.98 -1.18
C ALA A 108 -11.89 -20.76 -2.17
N VAL A 109 -12.83 -19.85 -1.87
CA VAL A 109 -13.94 -19.52 -2.78
C VAL A 109 -13.42 -18.92 -4.10
N LEU A 110 -12.46 -17.98 -4.04
CA LEU A 110 -11.86 -17.37 -5.23
C LEU A 110 -11.14 -18.39 -6.14
N ARG A 111 -10.56 -19.43 -5.55
CA ARG A 111 -9.84 -20.50 -6.25
C ARG A 111 -10.78 -21.59 -6.76
N ASP A 112 -11.56 -22.17 -5.86
CA ASP A 112 -12.30 -23.41 -6.10
C ASP A 112 -13.62 -23.15 -6.84
N GLU A 113 -14.34 -22.07 -6.51
CA GLU A 113 -15.65 -21.78 -7.11
C GLU A 113 -15.53 -20.92 -8.37
N PHE A 114 -14.65 -19.90 -8.34
CA PHE A 114 -14.56 -18.93 -9.45
C PHE A 114 -13.36 -19.14 -10.37
N GLY A 115 -12.35 -19.91 -9.95
CA GLY A 115 -11.09 -20.03 -10.69
C GLY A 115 -10.40 -18.67 -10.94
N ILE A 116 -10.72 -17.63 -10.16
CA ILE A 116 -10.12 -16.28 -10.29
C ILE A 116 -8.71 -16.28 -9.71
N LEU A 117 -8.44 -17.15 -8.73
CA LEU A 117 -7.15 -17.21 -8.07
C LEU A 117 -6.48 -18.56 -8.31
N MET A 118 -5.28 -18.55 -8.87
CA MET A 118 -4.42 -19.73 -8.97
C MET A 118 -3.41 -19.70 -7.83
N GLU A 119 -3.26 -20.81 -7.13
CA GLU A 119 -2.30 -20.97 -6.03
C GLU A 119 -1.31 -22.09 -6.37
N GLU A 120 -0.05 -21.72 -6.57
CA GLU A 120 1.05 -22.66 -6.80
C GLU A 120 1.87 -22.78 -5.51
N GLU A 121 2.08 -24.02 -5.07
CA GLU A 121 2.84 -24.32 -3.86
C GLU A 121 4.33 -24.35 -4.22
N ILE A 122 5.09 -23.36 -3.77
CA ILE A 122 6.54 -23.35 -3.94
C ILE A 122 7.17 -23.98 -2.71
N ARG A 123 7.92 -25.05 -2.95
CA ARG A 123 8.75 -25.73 -1.95
C ARG A 123 10.17 -25.21 -2.03
N ASP A 124 10.74 -24.85 -0.90
CA ASP A 124 12.16 -24.53 -0.82
C ASP A 124 13.00 -25.80 -1.05
N ALA A 125 14.27 -25.62 -1.45
CA ALA A 125 15.19 -26.72 -1.79
C ALA A 125 15.39 -27.74 -0.64
N CYS A 126 15.10 -27.33 0.59
CA CYS A 126 15.17 -28.17 1.79
C CYS A 126 13.85 -28.88 2.15
N GLY A 127 12.80 -28.76 1.31
CA GLY A 127 11.51 -29.41 1.53
C GLY A 127 10.66 -28.79 2.66
N HIS A 128 11.13 -27.72 3.31
CA HIS A 128 10.43 -27.07 4.41
C HIS A 128 9.80 -25.73 4.02
N ARG A 129 8.54 -25.58 4.47
CA ARG A 129 7.61 -24.44 4.40
C ARG A 129 7.24 -23.90 3.01
N PHE A 130 5.94 -23.96 2.79
CA PHE A 130 5.23 -23.57 1.59
C PHE A 130 5.10 -22.04 1.50
N ARG A 131 5.77 -21.44 0.53
CA ARG A 131 5.34 -20.13 0.04
C ARG A 131 4.27 -20.40 -1.01
N PHE A 132 3.08 -19.86 -0.78
CA PHE A 132 2.02 -19.92 -1.76
C PHE A 132 2.19 -18.76 -2.74
N HIS A 133 2.35 -19.11 -4.00
CA HIS A 133 2.39 -18.19 -5.12
C HIS A 133 0.98 -18.00 -5.64
N ARG A 134 0.47 -16.78 -5.55
CA ARG A 134 -0.92 -16.46 -5.94
C ARG A 134 -0.94 -15.59 -7.17
N THR A 135 -1.67 -16.02 -8.19
CA THR A 135 -1.85 -15.29 -9.46
C THR A 135 -3.34 -15.08 -9.73
N ILE A 136 -3.72 -13.85 -10.12
CA ILE A 136 -5.11 -13.52 -10.49
C ILE A 136 -5.32 -13.86 -11.97
N CYS A 137 -6.31 -14.70 -12.25
CA CYS A 137 -6.83 -14.99 -13.58
C CYS A 137 -7.83 -13.90 -13.99
N TRP A 138 -7.31 -12.83 -14.60
CA TRP A 138 -8.10 -11.67 -15.01
C TRP A 138 -9.27 -12.01 -15.96
N SER A 139 -9.11 -13.00 -16.84
CA SER A 139 -10.17 -13.50 -17.72
C SER A 139 -11.41 -13.98 -16.95
N ASN A 140 -11.19 -14.61 -15.80
CA ASN A 140 -12.25 -15.17 -14.97
C ASN A 140 -12.90 -14.12 -14.07
N LEU A 141 -12.22 -12.97 -13.89
CA LEU A 141 -12.77 -11.82 -13.18
C LEU A 141 -13.69 -10.96 -14.07
N ALA A 142 -13.51 -10.99 -15.40
CA ALA A 142 -14.25 -10.14 -16.35
C ALA A 142 -15.79 -10.21 -16.23
N PRO A 143 -16.43 -11.39 -16.07
CA PRO A 143 -17.89 -11.47 -15.95
C PRO A 143 -18.46 -10.70 -14.75
N PHE A 144 -17.67 -10.56 -13.68
CA PHE A 144 -18.06 -9.82 -12.48
C PHE A 144 -17.94 -8.31 -12.65
N ALA A 145 -17.14 -7.84 -13.61
CA ALA A 145 -16.92 -6.42 -13.89
C ALA A 145 -17.91 -5.87 -14.93
N GLU A 146 -18.33 -6.68 -15.90
CA GLU A 146 -19.19 -6.25 -17.01
C GLU A 146 -20.66 -6.10 -16.62
N SER A 147 -21.10 -6.76 -15.54
CA SER A 147 -22.50 -6.75 -15.09
C SER A 147 -23.04 -5.37 -14.68
N GLN A 148 -22.19 -4.35 -14.50
CA GLN A 148 -22.63 -2.95 -14.28
C GLN A 148 -22.81 -2.15 -15.58
N ALA A 149 -22.17 -2.53 -16.68
CA ALA A 149 -22.19 -1.72 -17.91
C ALA A 149 -23.55 -1.72 -18.62
N VAL A 150 -24.44 -2.64 -18.26
CA VAL A 150 -25.75 -2.82 -18.90
C VAL A 150 -26.86 -2.05 -18.18
N ASP A 151 -26.77 -1.83 -16.86
CA ASP A 151 -27.82 -1.14 -16.09
C ASP A 151 -27.69 0.39 -16.07
N GLU A 152 -26.49 0.97 -16.26
CA GLU A 152 -26.33 2.43 -16.30
C GLU A 152 -26.78 3.06 -17.64
N ARG A 153 -27.04 2.28 -18.69
CA ARG A 153 -27.57 2.79 -19.96
C ARG A 153 -29.09 2.86 -20.04
N SER A 154 -29.80 2.42 -18.98
CA SER A 154 -31.27 2.42 -18.93
C SER A 154 -31.88 3.46 -17.99
N ALA A 155 -31.11 4.44 -17.51
CA ALA A 155 -31.65 5.58 -16.75
C ALA A 155 -31.89 6.79 -17.67
N PRO A 156 -33.15 7.14 -18.01
CA PRO A 156 -33.44 8.41 -18.68
C PRO A 156 -33.45 9.53 -17.64
N SER A 157 -32.44 10.40 -17.65
CA SER A 157 -32.48 11.66 -16.91
C SER A 157 -32.75 12.80 -17.90
N GLN A 158 -34.04 13.04 -18.16
CA GLN A 158 -34.54 14.30 -18.71
C GLN A 158 -34.46 15.43 -17.65
N PRO A 159 -34.35 16.69 -18.07
CA PRO A 159 -34.30 17.85 -17.20
C PRO A 159 -35.72 18.35 -16.90
N GLU A 160 -36.10 18.48 -15.62
CA GLU A 160 -37.41 19.06 -15.28
C GLU A 160 -37.28 20.26 -14.34
N ARG A 161 -37.73 21.39 -14.90
CA ARG A 161 -37.95 22.69 -14.27
C ARG A 161 -38.97 22.54 -13.14
N ARG A 162 -38.74 23.21 -12.01
CA ARG A 162 -39.81 23.52 -11.05
C ARG A 162 -40.32 24.95 -11.30
N PRO A 163 -41.64 25.16 -11.45
CA PRO A 163 -42.26 26.47 -11.35
C PRO A 163 -42.64 26.80 -9.90
N GLU A 164 -42.66 28.09 -9.60
CA GLU A 164 -43.24 28.68 -8.41
C GLU A 164 -44.77 28.57 -8.43
N THR A 165 -45.41 28.23 -7.30
CA THR A 165 -46.74 28.76 -6.97
C THR A 165 -47.00 28.79 -5.47
N THR A 166 -47.62 29.90 -5.12
CA THR A 166 -48.14 30.42 -3.85
C THR A 166 -49.24 29.56 -3.20
N SER A 167 -49.40 29.75 -1.88
CA SER A 167 -50.64 29.73 -1.08
C SER A 167 -51.11 28.43 -0.42
N GLN A 168 -50.95 28.33 0.91
CA GLN A 168 -52.02 28.48 1.93
C GLN A 168 -51.64 27.76 3.25
N SER A 169 -51.65 28.50 4.35
CA SER A 169 -51.70 27.99 5.72
C SER A 169 -53.12 27.54 6.10
N PRO A 170 -53.28 26.84 7.24
CA PRO A 170 -53.77 27.56 8.43
C PRO A 170 -53.14 27.12 9.79
N ARG A 171 -52.92 28.15 10.65
CA ARG A 171 -53.19 28.26 12.12
C ARG A 171 -52.74 27.13 13.08
N ASP A 172 -52.27 27.35 14.31
CA ASP A 172 -52.22 28.48 15.26
C ASP A 172 -51.26 28.11 16.43
N HIS A 173 -51.02 29.08 17.34
CA HIS A 173 -50.44 29.05 18.71
C HIS A 173 -49.06 29.72 18.81
N ASN A 174 -49.00 31.05 18.99
CA ASN A 174 -49.19 31.84 20.22
C ASN A 174 -47.88 31.98 21.03
N GLY A 175 -47.40 33.22 21.15
CA GLY A 175 -46.17 33.56 21.86
C GLY A 175 -45.76 35.01 21.58
N GLN A 176 -46.33 35.91 22.38
CA GLN A 176 -46.16 37.37 22.36
C GLN A 176 -44.69 37.84 22.41
N ALA A 177 -44.38 38.93 21.71
CA ALA A 177 -43.63 40.07 22.26
C ALA A 177 -43.72 41.28 21.32
N GLN A 178 -43.58 42.48 21.89
CA GLN A 178 -44.17 43.73 21.44
C GLN A 178 -43.39 44.47 20.34
N ARG A 179 -44.12 45.29 19.58
CA ARG A 179 -43.60 46.39 18.72
C ARG A 179 -43.18 47.59 19.59
N PRO A 180 -42.38 48.52 19.03
CA PRO A 180 -42.96 49.74 18.43
C PRO A 180 -42.30 50.09 17.08
N ARG A 181 -43.03 50.24 15.97
CA ARG A 181 -43.71 51.45 15.47
C ARG A 181 -42.80 52.69 15.34
N GLU A 182 -42.34 52.94 14.11
CA GLU A 182 -42.18 54.29 13.53
C GLU A 182 -42.78 54.32 12.12
N ARG A 183 -43.54 55.39 11.84
CA ARG A 183 -44.19 55.77 10.56
C ARG A 183 -43.14 56.49 9.68
N ALA A 184 -42.90 56.13 8.41
CA ALA A 184 -43.51 56.63 7.15
C ALA A 184 -43.29 58.15 6.87
N PRO A 185 -43.42 58.71 5.62
CA PRO A 185 -43.53 58.16 4.25
C PRO A 185 -42.74 58.96 3.14
N GLY A 186 -42.89 58.58 1.86
CA GLY A 186 -42.73 59.46 0.67
C GLY A 186 -41.66 58.99 -0.33
N THR A 187 -41.99 58.29 -1.43
CA THR A 187 -42.48 58.79 -2.74
C THR A 187 -41.55 59.80 -3.42
N THR A 188 -40.90 59.44 -4.54
CA THR A 188 -41.11 60.03 -5.89
C THR A 188 -40.13 59.47 -6.93
N ARG A 189 -40.71 59.28 -8.11
CA ARG A 189 -40.25 58.83 -9.42
C ARG A 189 -39.32 59.85 -10.11
N GLY A 190 -38.34 59.39 -10.88
CA GLY A 190 -37.56 60.26 -11.79
C GLY A 190 -36.64 59.49 -12.73
N ASN A 191 -37.09 59.32 -13.98
CA ASN A 191 -36.23 59.00 -15.13
C ASN A 191 -35.40 60.24 -15.52
N LEU A 192 -34.15 60.05 -15.97
CA LEU A 192 -33.62 60.47 -17.28
C LEU A 192 -32.08 60.46 -17.30
N THR A 193 -31.57 59.70 -18.26
CA THR A 193 -30.28 59.79 -18.99
C THR A 193 -29.44 61.05 -18.82
N THR A 194 -28.14 60.87 -18.57
CA THR A 194 -27.07 61.68 -19.20
C THR A 194 -25.80 60.84 -19.37
N ASN A 195 -25.25 60.87 -20.59
CA ASN A 195 -23.92 60.36 -20.94
C ASN A 195 -22.85 61.23 -20.26
N GLY A 196 -21.80 60.60 -19.74
CA GLY A 196 -20.64 61.30 -19.17
C GLY A 196 -19.44 60.36 -19.05
N SER A 197 -18.66 60.31 -20.12
CA SER A 197 -17.36 59.65 -20.23
C SER A 197 -16.34 60.25 -19.25
N ALA A 198 -15.75 59.43 -18.37
CA ALA A 198 -14.44 59.69 -17.76
C ALA A 198 -13.86 58.39 -17.17
N ASN A 199 -12.76 57.94 -17.77
CA ASN A 199 -11.79 56.93 -17.31
C ASN A 199 -11.94 56.40 -15.87
N GLU A 200 -12.47 55.19 -15.73
CA GLU A 200 -12.17 54.31 -14.60
C GLU A 200 -11.19 53.24 -15.12
N PRO A 201 -10.00 53.07 -14.50
CA PRO A 201 -9.05 52.06 -14.94
C PRO A 201 -9.66 50.67 -14.77
N PRO A 202 -9.45 49.73 -15.71
CA PRO A 202 -9.97 48.38 -15.57
C PRO A 202 -9.38 47.75 -14.29
N PRO A 203 -10.17 46.93 -13.55
CA PRO A 203 -9.64 46.18 -12.43
C PRO A 203 -8.45 45.34 -12.88
N PRO A 204 -7.41 45.19 -12.04
CA PRO A 204 -6.19 44.48 -12.43
C PRO A 204 -6.56 43.06 -12.88
N ILE A 205 -6.22 42.75 -14.12
CA ILE A 205 -6.36 41.41 -14.70
C ILE A 205 -5.41 40.50 -13.92
N VAL A 206 -5.97 39.72 -12.98
CA VAL A 206 -5.24 38.67 -12.25
C VAL A 206 -4.99 37.53 -13.22
N THR A 207 -3.75 37.40 -13.67
CA THR A 207 -3.33 36.46 -14.71
C THR A 207 -3.14 35.05 -14.16
N VAL A 208 -3.47 34.06 -15.00
CA VAL A 208 -3.34 32.60 -14.80
C VAL A 208 -1.98 32.16 -14.19
N ALA A 209 -0.92 32.96 -14.32
CA ALA A 209 0.40 32.71 -13.76
C ALA A 209 0.45 32.64 -12.21
N THR A 210 -0.51 33.25 -11.52
CA THR A 210 -0.57 33.22 -10.04
C THR A 210 -1.10 31.89 -9.49
N VAL A 211 -1.84 31.16 -10.31
CA VAL A 211 -2.45 29.87 -9.96
C VAL A 211 -1.42 28.77 -9.81
N ASP A 212 -0.51 28.69 -10.76
CA ASP A 212 0.55 27.69 -10.78
C ASP A 212 1.54 27.96 -9.66
N ARG A 213 1.70 29.22 -9.26
CA ARG A 213 2.53 29.62 -8.12
C ARG A 213 1.96 29.11 -6.80
N ALA A 214 0.67 29.30 -6.53
CA ALA A 214 0.06 28.79 -5.30
C ALA A 214 0.04 27.25 -5.25
N ALA A 215 -0.09 26.58 -6.40
CA ALA A 215 -0.02 25.12 -6.51
C ALA A 215 1.40 24.58 -6.29
N ALA A 216 2.42 25.26 -6.85
CA ALA A 216 3.82 24.94 -6.62
C ALA A 216 4.19 25.10 -5.15
N GLU A 217 3.78 26.21 -4.52
CA GLU A 217 4.03 26.48 -3.10
C GLU A 217 3.37 25.45 -2.17
N LEU A 218 2.19 24.94 -2.52
CA LEU A 218 1.53 23.87 -1.75
C LEU A 218 2.25 22.53 -1.88
N SER A 219 2.77 22.21 -3.07
CA SER A 219 3.58 21.01 -3.31
C SER A 219 4.88 21.05 -2.51
N GLU A 220 5.57 22.20 -2.47
CA GLU A 220 6.77 22.39 -1.65
C GLU A 220 6.51 22.22 -0.15
N LEU A 221 5.31 22.59 0.32
CA LEU A 221 4.87 22.40 1.70
C LEU A 221 4.39 20.97 1.99
N GLY A 222 4.53 20.02 1.06
CA GLY A 222 4.23 18.60 1.25
C GLY A 222 2.76 18.23 1.11
N VAL A 223 1.97 19.03 0.38
CA VAL A 223 0.58 18.68 0.05
C VAL A 223 0.56 17.83 -1.21
N GLU A 224 0.21 16.54 -1.10
CA GLU A 224 0.22 15.58 -2.22
C GLU A 224 -0.82 15.88 -3.32
N TRP A 225 -1.87 16.65 -3.00
CA TRP A 225 -2.98 16.94 -3.92
C TRP A 225 -3.42 18.42 -3.87
N PRO A 226 -2.56 19.35 -4.32
CA PRO A 226 -2.79 20.80 -4.18
C PRO A 226 -4.00 21.28 -4.99
N GLY A 227 -4.27 20.66 -6.15
CA GLY A 227 -5.33 21.08 -7.07
C GLY A 227 -6.74 21.04 -6.45
N ALA A 228 -7.09 19.97 -5.73
CA ALA A 228 -8.41 19.84 -5.11
C ALA A 228 -8.63 20.82 -3.94
N ALA A 229 -7.56 21.13 -3.20
CA ALA A 229 -7.60 22.10 -2.11
C ALA A 229 -7.73 23.54 -2.63
N LEU A 230 -6.98 23.87 -3.68
CA LEU A 230 -7.06 25.16 -4.37
C LEU A 230 -8.41 25.38 -5.05
N GLN A 231 -8.95 24.36 -5.73
CA GLN A 231 -10.25 24.47 -6.40
C GLN A 231 -11.38 24.73 -5.40
N ALA A 232 -11.35 24.08 -4.23
CA ALA A 232 -12.30 24.32 -3.14
C ALA A 232 -12.13 25.73 -2.52
N ALA A 233 -10.90 26.21 -2.35
CA ALA A 233 -10.63 27.55 -1.84
C ALA A 233 -11.07 28.65 -2.83
N ARG A 234 -10.87 28.42 -4.13
CA ARG A 234 -11.23 29.35 -5.22
C ARG A 234 -12.71 29.46 -5.48
N ALA A 235 -13.46 28.36 -5.36
CA ALA A 235 -14.91 28.38 -5.49
C ALA A 235 -15.57 29.36 -4.51
N ALA A 236 -14.86 29.75 -3.45
CA ALA A 236 -15.34 30.67 -2.44
C ALA A 236 -14.71 32.08 -2.47
N LYS A 237 -13.57 32.33 -3.14
CA LYS A 237 -12.70 33.49 -2.80
C LYS A 237 -11.71 34.02 -3.86
N PRO A 238 -11.28 35.30 -3.73
CA PRO A 238 -10.15 35.88 -4.46
C PRO A 238 -8.78 35.34 -3.98
N GLU A 239 -7.83 35.29 -4.90
CA GLU A 239 -6.52 34.62 -4.78
C GLU A 239 -5.61 35.23 -3.70
N GLU A 240 -5.72 36.54 -3.43
CA GLU A 240 -4.98 37.23 -2.37
C GLU A 240 -5.21 36.61 -0.99
N HIS A 241 -6.43 36.16 -0.72
CA HIS A 241 -6.77 35.53 0.55
C HIS A 241 -6.12 34.15 0.70
N VAL A 242 -5.90 33.43 -0.40
CA VAL A 242 -5.21 32.13 -0.40
C VAL A 242 -3.72 32.33 -0.12
N LEU A 243 -3.10 33.32 -0.77
CA LEU A 243 -1.70 33.68 -0.53
C LEU A 243 -1.48 34.15 0.92
N ALA A 244 -2.43 34.91 1.48
CA ALA A 244 -2.37 35.33 2.88
C ALA A 244 -2.45 34.15 3.86
N ILE A 245 -3.26 33.14 3.57
CA ILE A 245 -3.32 31.88 4.37
C ILE A 245 -1.99 31.12 4.27
N LEU A 246 -1.37 31.04 3.08
CA LEU A 246 -0.08 30.39 2.88
C LEU A 246 1.05 31.09 3.65
N SER A 247 1.09 32.43 3.59
CA SER A 247 2.05 33.25 4.33
C SER A 247 1.92 33.01 5.83
N TYR A 248 0.70 33.07 6.36
CA TYR A 248 0.43 32.84 7.78
C TYR A 248 0.82 31.43 8.23
N PHE A 249 0.58 30.41 7.38
CA PHE A 249 1.00 29.04 7.67
C PHE A 249 2.50 28.93 7.83
N ARG A 250 3.30 29.51 6.93
CA ARG A 250 4.77 29.42 7.00
C ARG A 250 5.32 29.96 8.32
N GLU A 251 4.78 31.10 8.76
CA GLU A 251 5.24 31.76 9.98
C GLU A 251 4.81 31.03 11.26
N HIS A 252 3.61 30.43 11.28
CA HIS A 252 2.99 29.93 12.51
C HIS A 252 2.95 28.40 12.63
N ALA A 253 3.17 27.66 11.54
CA ALA A 253 3.10 26.20 11.53
C ALA A 253 4.06 25.51 12.52
N PRO A 254 5.34 25.93 12.66
CA PRO A 254 6.27 25.27 13.59
C PRO A 254 5.84 25.42 15.05
N ARG A 255 5.29 26.59 15.43
CA ARG A 255 4.87 26.89 16.80
C ARG A 255 3.56 26.19 17.17
N ASN A 256 2.64 26.09 16.20
CA ASN A 256 1.32 25.52 16.44
C ASN A 256 1.23 24.03 16.06
N GLY A 257 2.31 23.41 15.60
CA GLY A 257 2.34 22.00 15.20
C GLY A 257 1.44 21.70 13.99
N TRP A 258 1.24 22.68 13.10
CA TRP A 258 0.41 22.51 11.92
C TRP A 258 1.19 21.80 10.82
N GLY A 259 0.65 20.68 10.35
CA GLY A 259 1.18 19.97 9.18
C GLY A 259 0.44 20.33 7.89
N PRO A 260 0.83 19.71 6.75
CA PRO A 260 0.22 19.95 5.44
C PRO A 260 -1.30 19.72 5.43
N GLY A 261 -1.78 18.74 6.21
CA GLY A 261 -3.21 18.48 6.37
C GLY A 261 -3.98 19.63 7.02
N ALA A 262 -3.36 20.37 7.94
CA ALA A 262 -3.98 21.54 8.58
C ALA A 262 -4.15 22.70 7.58
N LEU A 263 -3.18 22.86 6.68
CA LEU A 263 -3.24 23.82 5.60
C LEU A 263 -4.36 23.49 4.60
N VAL A 264 -4.45 22.22 4.16
CA VAL A 264 -5.54 21.76 3.28
C VAL A 264 -6.90 21.99 3.92
N GLN A 265 -7.04 21.67 5.21
CA GLN A 265 -8.29 21.86 5.93
C GLN A 265 -8.64 23.35 6.10
N ARG A 266 -7.66 24.22 6.36
CA ARG A 266 -7.88 25.66 6.45
C ARG A 266 -8.27 26.28 5.12
N LEU A 267 -7.69 25.81 4.00
CA LEU A 267 -8.03 26.25 2.65
C LEU A 267 -9.44 25.83 2.26
N ARG A 268 -9.82 24.57 2.52
CA ARG A 268 -11.18 24.05 2.29
C ARG A 268 -12.26 24.77 3.10
N ASN A 269 -11.97 25.09 4.37
CA ASN A 269 -12.93 25.73 5.27
C ASN A 269 -12.89 27.26 5.22
N SER A 270 -12.16 27.84 4.27
CA SER A 270 -11.95 29.27 4.25
C SER A 270 -13.27 29.99 3.90
N ARG A 271 -13.72 30.94 4.75
CA ARG A 271 -14.85 31.86 4.47
C ARG A 271 -14.45 33.34 4.59
N HIS A 272 -15.11 34.25 3.88
CA HIS A 272 -14.68 35.67 3.77
C HIS A 272 -14.70 36.42 5.10
N HIS A 273 -15.60 36.07 6.01
CA HIS A 273 -15.72 36.66 7.35
C HIS A 273 -14.79 36.02 8.39
N ILE A 274 -14.08 34.95 8.04
CA ILE A 274 -13.15 34.29 8.95
C ILE A 274 -11.77 34.89 8.71
N ALA A 275 -11.28 35.63 9.71
CA ALA A 275 -9.93 36.17 9.73
C ALA A 275 -8.88 35.06 9.46
N ILE A 276 -7.74 35.45 8.87
CA ILE A 276 -6.67 34.52 8.48
C ILE A 276 -6.17 33.70 9.69
N GLU A 277 -6.11 34.34 10.86
CA GLU A 277 -5.67 33.76 12.14
C GLU A 277 -6.65 32.73 12.72
N ARG A 278 -7.92 32.74 12.28
CA ARG A 278 -8.99 31.90 12.84
C ARG A 278 -9.29 30.72 11.92
N GLY A 279 -9.84 29.64 12.49
CA GLY A 279 -10.29 28.46 11.75
C GLY A 279 -9.20 27.43 11.44
N TRP A 280 -8.00 27.58 12.03
CA TRP A 280 -6.98 26.54 12.01
C TRP A 280 -7.40 25.37 12.90
N PRO A 281 -7.19 24.11 12.47
CA PRO A 281 -7.47 22.98 13.33
C PRO A 281 -6.58 23.06 14.57
N GLN A 282 -7.16 22.81 15.75
CA GLN A 282 -6.37 22.62 16.95
C GLN A 282 -5.44 21.42 16.73
N ALA A 283 -4.17 21.54 17.12
CA ALA A 283 -3.19 20.48 16.97
C ALA A 283 -3.73 19.20 17.62
N ALA A 284 -4.18 18.25 16.79
CA ALA A 284 -4.70 17.00 17.31
C ALA A 284 -3.54 16.29 18.01
N PRO A 285 -3.68 15.82 19.27
CA PRO A 285 -2.64 15.07 19.99
C PRO A 285 -2.09 13.89 19.17
N LYS A 286 -2.93 13.33 18.28
CA LYS A 286 -2.62 12.23 17.38
C LYS A 286 -1.56 12.56 16.33
N ALA A 287 -1.44 13.81 15.87
CA ALA A 287 -0.44 14.20 14.87
C ALA A 287 0.98 14.21 15.47
N ILE A 288 1.11 14.65 16.73
CA ILE A 288 2.36 14.62 17.49
C ILE A 288 2.78 13.15 17.74
N GLN A 289 1.83 12.29 18.11
CA GLN A 289 2.08 10.85 18.31
C GLN A 289 2.46 10.12 17.01
N SER A 290 1.89 10.53 15.87
CA SER A 290 2.22 9.94 14.56
C SER A 290 3.67 10.22 14.17
N LYS A 291 4.13 11.47 14.37
CA LYS A 291 5.53 11.84 14.10
C LYS A 291 6.50 11.11 15.02
N GLN A 292 6.20 11.06 16.32
CA GLN A 292 7.01 10.32 17.29
C GLN A 292 7.13 8.83 16.95
N ARG A 293 6.04 8.17 16.53
CA ARG A 293 6.07 6.78 16.09
C ARG A 293 6.92 6.57 14.82
N SER A 294 6.83 7.49 13.87
CA SER A 294 7.64 7.44 12.65
C SER A 294 9.12 7.59 12.96
N ASP A 295 9.49 8.56 13.80
CA ASP A 295 10.87 8.80 14.22
C ASP A 295 11.44 7.60 15.01
N GLU A 296 10.62 6.97 15.86
CA GLU A 296 11.02 5.76 16.60
C GLU A 296 11.21 4.54 15.69
N LEU A 297 10.34 4.35 14.70
CA LEU A 297 10.49 3.31 13.67
C LEU A 297 11.76 3.50 12.85
N GLN A 298 12.06 4.72 12.43
CA GLN A 298 13.30 5.02 11.70
C GLN A 298 14.54 4.76 12.54
N LYS A 299 14.53 5.11 13.83
CA LYS A 299 15.64 4.80 14.75
C LYS A 299 15.85 3.30 14.92
N ARG A 300 14.77 2.53 15.08
CA ARG A 300 14.86 1.06 15.18
C ARG A 300 15.42 0.45 13.89
N GLN A 301 14.93 0.91 12.74
CA GLN A 301 15.41 0.42 11.45
C GLN A 301 16.90 0.73 11.24
N ALA A 302 17.35 1.94 11.60
CA ALA A 302 18.77 2.29 11.54
C ALA A 302 19.64 1.43 12.49
N GLN A 303 19.13 1.09 13.68
CA GLN A 303 19.82 0.18 14.61
C GLN A 303 19.90 -1.24 14.06
N ASP A 304 18.82 -1.75 13.47
CA ASP A 304 18.78 -3.09 12.87
C ASP A 304 19.73 -3.18 11.66
N ASP A 305 19.77 -2.14 10.82
CA ASP A 305 20.67 -2.05 9.67
C ASP A 305 22.15 -2.00 10.12
N GLU A 306 22.47 -1.25 11.17
CA GLU A 306 23.81 -1.18 11.74
C GLU A 306 24.24 -2.52 12.36
N GLN A 307 23.34 -3.19 13.10
CA GLN A 307 23.60 -4.52 13.64
C GLN A 307 23.84 -5.55 12.53
N LYS A 308 23.05 -5.48 11.45
CA LYS A 308 23.21 -6.35 10.28
C LYS A 308 24.55 -6.13 9.59
N ARG A 309 24.96 -4.87 9.38
CA ARG A 309 26.27 -4.54 8.80
C ARG A 309 27.42 -5.06 9.65
N LYS A 310 27.32 -4.90 10.98
CA LYS A 310 28.32 -5.44 11.90
C LYS A 310 28.41 -6.97 11.84
N ALA A 311 27.27 -7.65 11.81
CA ALA A 311 27.22 -9.11 11.69
C ALA A 311 27.81 -9.62 10.35
N GLU A 312 27.52 -8.93 9.24
CA GLU A 312 28.09 -9.25 7.92
C GLU A 312 29.60 -9.03 7.87
N ALA A 313 30.10 -7.96 8.52
CA ALA A 313 31.52 -7.69 8.65
C ALA A 313 32.23 -8.75 9.51
N ASP A 314 31.64 -9.13 10.65
CA ASP A 314 32.15 -10.17 11.54
C ASP A 314 32.18 -11.54 10.85
N ALA A 315 31.13 -11.89 10.09
CA ALA A 315 31.06 -13.11 9.31
C ALA A 315 32.12 -13.15 8.20
N SER A 316 32.32 -12.02 7.51
CA SER A 316 33.36 -11.89 6.49
C SER A 316 34.76 -12.03 7.09
N ALA A 317 35.02 -11.46 8.26
CA ALA A 317 36.29 -11.63 8.97
C ALA A 317 36.51 -13.07 9.43
N ALA A 318 35.47 -13.74 9.94
CA ALA A 318 35.52 -15.16 10.29
C ALA A 318 35.86 -16.05 9.09
N ALA A 319 35.28 -15.77 7.91
CA ALA A 319 35.58 -16.51 6.68
C ALA A 319 37.02 -16.32 6.22
N ARG A 320 37.57 -15.09 6.30
CA ARG A 320 38.98 -14.83 5.96
C ARG A 320 39.95 -15.59 6.86
N ARG A 321 39.72 -15.55 8.18
CA ARG A 321 40.53 -16.31 9.16
C ARG A 321 40.54 -17.81 8.84
N GLU A 322 39.39 -18.36 8.47
CA GLU A 322 39.26 -19.76 8.13
C GLU A 322 40.09 -20.14 6.90
N ILE A 323 40.09 -19.28 5.87
CA ILE A 323 40.88 -19.49 4.65
C ILE A 323 42.38 -19.36 4.93
N GLU A 324 42.79 -18.33 5.65
CA GLU A 324 44.20 -17.99 5.83
C GLU A 324 44.90 -18.82 6.90
N LEU A 325 44.23 -19.05 8.04
CA LEU A 325 44.81 -19.65 9.24
C LEU A 325 44.24 -21.05 9.55
N GLY A 326 43.13 -21.43 8.92
CA GLY A 326 42.52 -22.76 9.08
C GLY A 326 43.51 -23.90 8.83
N PRO A 327 44.20 -23.94 7.68
CA PRO A 327 45.18 -24.98 7.39
C PRO A 327 46.34 -25.03 8.40
N HIS A 328 46.77 -23.85 8.89
CA HIS A 328 47.80 -23.80 9.93
C HIS A 328 47.31 -24.43 11.23
N LEU A 329 46.11 -24.06 11.69
CA LEU A 329 45.50 -24.65 12.88
C LEU A 329 45.33 -26.17 12.74
N ASP A 330 44.92 -26.65 11.56
CA ASP A 330 44.73 -28.08 11.28
C ASP A 330 46.06 -28.86 11.25
N SER A 331 47.15 -28.20 10.88
CA SER A 331 48.50 -28.79 10.90
C SER A 331 49.15 -28.81 12.30
N MET A 332 48.62 -28.04 13.26
CA MET A 332 49.17 -28.00 14.63
C MET A 332 48.95 -29.32 15.36
N ALA A 333 49.95 -29.73 16.14
CA ALA A 333 49.80 -30.90 17.01
C ALA A 333 48.72 -30.63 18.07
N LEU A 334 48.01 -31.69 18.49
CA LEU A 334 46.90 -31.58 19.44
C LEU A 334 47.31 -30.88 20.75
N ILE A 335 48.53 -31.12 21.23
CA ILE A 335 49.09 -30.46 22.42
C ILE A 335 49.20 -28.94 22.18
N GLN A 336 49.67 -28.51 21.02
CA GLN A 336 49.78 -27.10 20.67
C GLN A 336 48.40 -26.43 20.55
N GLN A 337 47.39 -27.15 20.05
CA GLN A 337 46.01 -26.66 20.02
C GLN A 337 45.44 -26.49 21.44
N HIS A 338 45.75 -27.42 22.35
CA HIS A 338 45.39 -27.31 23.77
C HIS A 338 46.05 -26.10 24.45
N ASP A 339 47.34 -25.88 24.21
CA ASP A 339 48.07 -24.74 24.74
C ASP A 339 47.51 -23.41 24.18
N LEU A 340 47.20 -23.37 22.89
CA LEU A 340 46.55 -22.22 22.26
C LEU A 340 45.18 -21.95 22.89
N ALA A 341 44.35 -22.98 23.10
CA ALA A 341 43.05 -22.82 23.77
C ALA A 341 43.19 -22.29 25.20
N GLN A 342 44.21 -22.76 25.93
CA GLN A 342 44.49 -22.30 27.29
C GLN A 342 44.93 -20.82 27.32
N ARG A 343 45.68 -20.37 26.31
CA ARG A 343 46.07 -18.97 26.11
C ARG A 343 44.91 -18.06 25.71
N VAL A 344 43.83 -18.59 25.16
CA VAL A 344 42.58 -17.83 24.93
C VAL A 344 41.81 -17.67 26.23
N SER A 345 41.43 -18.79 26.86
CA SER A 345 40.84 -18.79 28.20
C SER A 345 40.79 -20.20 28.80
N ARG A 346 40.75 -20.28 30.14
CA ARG A 346 40.58 -21.56 30.85
C ARG A 346 39.24 -22.24 30.52
N GLU A 347 38.18 -21.46 30.35
CA GLU A 347 36.84 -21.97 30.02
C GLU A 347 36.80 -22.57 28.61
N LEU A 348 37.41 -21.90 27.63
CA LEU A 348 37.48 -22.39 26.26
C LEU A 348 38.29 -23.69 26.18
N HIS A 349 39.42 -23.74 26.88
CA HIS A 349 40.23 -24.95 26.97
C HIS A 349 39.47 -26.13 27.58
N THR A 350 38.72 -25.89 28.67
CA THR A 350 37.87 -26.93 29.29
C THR A 350 36.78 -27.41 28.32
N HIS A 351 36.18 -26.48 27.58
CA HIS A 351 35.19 -26.82 26.55
C HIS A 351 35.81 -27.63 25.41
N PHE A 352 37.01 -27.27 24.96
CA PHE A 352 37.76 -27.99 23.94
C PHE A 352 38.13 -29.41 24.40
N GLN A 353 38.59 -29.58 25.64
CA GLN A 353 38.86 -30.91 26.22
C GLN A 353 37.62 -31.81 26.25
N ARG A 354 36.46 -31.24 26.61
CA ARG A 354 35.21 -32.02 26.77
C ARG A 354 34.51 -32.33 25.45
N ARG A 355 34.55 -31.41 24.48
CA ARG A 355 33.72 -31.46 23.27
C ARG A 355 34.51 -31.44 21.96
N GLY A 356 35.83 -31.35 22.02
CA GLY A 356 36.69 -31.25 20.84
C GLY A 356 36.52 -29.93 20.08
N MET A 357 37.00 -29.92 18.84
CA MET A 357 37.07 -28.74 17.98
C MET A 357 35.69 -28.36 17.43
N THR A 358 34.88 -27.64 18.22
CA THR A 358 33.60 -27.09 17.73
C THR A 358 33.83 -25.85 16.86
N PRO A 359 32.86 -25.44 16.00
CA PRO A 359 32.98 -24.21 15.21
C PRO A 359 33.28 -22.96 16.05
N TYR A 360 32.68 -22.88 17.23
CA TYR A 360 32.95 -21.80 18.19
C TYR A 360 34.39 -21.82 18.69
N VAL A 361 34.89 -22.98 19.16
CA VAL A 361 36.27 -23.11 19.62
C VAL A 361 37.25 -22.78 18.50
N ARG A 362 37.03 -23.35 17.32
CA ARG A 362 37.85 -23.11 16.13
C ARG A 362 37.99 -21.63 15.82
N GLN A 363 36.87 -20.90 15.75
CA GLN A 363 36.90 -19.46 15.46
C GLN A 363 37.62 -18.64 16.53
N GLN A 364 37.54 -19.02 17.81
CA GLN A 364 38.31 -18.35 18.87
C GLN A 364 39.83 -18.62 18.76
N LEU A 365 40.23 -19.85 18.40
CA LEU A 365 41.63 -20.19 18.19
C LEU A 365 42.20 -19.46 16.97
N LEU A 366 41.47 -19.42 15.86
CA LEU A 366 41.87 -18.69 14.66
C LEU A 366 42.00 -17.19 14.92
N ARG A 367 41.08 -16.60 15.69
CA ARG A 367 41.17 -15.20 16.12
C ARG A 367 42.42 -14.95 16.97
N LYS A 368 42.80 -15.89 17.84
CA LYS A 368 44.02 -15.77 18.64
C LYS A 368 45.28 -15.84 17.78
N LEU A 369 45.31 -16.74 16.80
CA LEU A 369 46.41 -16.86 15.84
C LEU A 369 46.56 -15.59 14.98
N GLU A 370 45.45 -15.01 14.52
CA GLU A 370 45.45 -13.73 13.80
C GLU A 370 46.08 -12.62 14.66
N LEU A 371 45.68 -12.51 15.93
CA LEU A 371 46.26 -11.52 16.85
C LEU A 371 47.75 -11.79 17.15
N GLU A 372 48.18 -13.05 17.22
CA GLU A 372 49.59 -13.40 17.40
C GLU A 372 50.42 -13.14 16.14
N ALA A 373 49.82 -13.22 14.95
CA ALA A 373 50.47 -12.89 13.68
C ALA A 373 50.66 -11.38 13.49
N VAL A 374 49.72 -10.55 13.97
CA VAL A 374 49.81 -9.08 13.91
C VAL A 374 50.83 -8.50 14.90
N ASN A 375 51.10 -9.20 16.01
CA ASN A 375 52.03 -8.75 17.05
C ASN A 375 53.47 -9.27 16.87
N LYS A 376 53.74 -9.99 15.78
CA LYS A 376 55.08 -10.38 15.34
C LYS A 376 55.54 -9.46 14.22
#